data_AF-A0A520BNZ4-F1
#
_entry.id   AF-A0A520BNZ4-F1
#
_cell.length_a   1.000
_cell.length_b   1.000
_cell.length_c   1.000
_cell.angle_alpha   90.00
_cell.angle_beta   90.00
_cell.angle_gamma   90.00
#
_symmetry.space_group_name_H-M   'P 1'
#
loop_
_entity.id
_entity.type
_entity.pdbx_description
1 polymer ?
#
loop_
_entity_poly.entity_id
_entity_poly.type
_entity_poly.pdbx_seq_one_letter_code
_entity_poly.pdbx_strand_id
1 'polypeptide(L)'
;MKNLIIFLIITLSFGCSQSPTFTKDKMLTDFLAVDAIEKAEIHNNYGTFLLNKTQLESLKTALKKMSYEPDQAIKAGSKGITFTILKKEYHLSTITNGVMAEITIDNETLVFKTNGLNLDNYEKN
;
A
#
# COMPACT_ATOMS: atom_id res chain seq x y z
N MET A 1 58.59 35.66 -4.19
CA MET A 1 57.16 35.88 -4.46
C MET A 1 56.72 35.02 -5.64
N LYS A 2 56.00 33.92 -5.42
CA LYS A 2 54.94 33.39 -6.31
C LYS A 2 54.38 32.06 -5.77
N ASN A 3 53.22 32.20 -5.14
CA ASN A 3 51.99 31.42 -5.27
C ASN A 3 52.05 29.88 -5.18
N LEU A 4 51.66 29.44 -3.98
CA LEU A 4 50.81 28.31 -3.64
C LEU A 4 49.70 28.02 -4.68
N ILE A 5 49.57 26.77 -5.13
CA ILE A 5 48.29 26.18 -5.55
C ILE A 5 48.23 24.73 -5.05
N ILE A 6 47.37 24.50 -4.05
CA ILE A 6 46.95 23.19 -3.55
C ILE A 6 45.76 22.74 -4.39
N PHE A 7 45.86 21.61 -5.08
CA PHE A 7 44.70 20.94 -5.67
C PHE A 7 44.19 19.89 -4.69
N LEU A 8 43.16 20.25 -3.92
CA LEU A 8 42.39 19.34 -3.09
C LEU A 8 41.22 18.81 -3.92
N ILE A 9 41.37 17.62 -4.50
CA ILE A 9 40.27 16.93 -5.19
C ILE A 9 39.46 16.18 -4.12
N ILE A 10 38.36 16.79 -3.68
CA ILE A 10 37.35 16.13 -2.86
C ILE A 10 36.40 15.39 -3.81
N THR A 11 36.60 14.08 -3.97
CA THR A 11 35.60 13.21 -4.59
C THR A 11 34.49 12.93 -3.59
N LEU A 12 33.42 13.72 -3.64
CA LEU A 12 32.13 13.37 -3.03
C LEU A 12 31.50 12.25 -3.86
N SER A 13 31.79 11.00 -3.53
CA SER A 13 30.94 9.89 -3.97
C SER A 13 29.65 9.95 -3.15
N PHE A 14 28.68 10.72 -3.65
CA PHE A 14 27.29 10.58 -3.28
C PHE A 14 26.90 9.12 -3.51
N GLY A 15 26.74 8.36 -2.43
CA GLY A 15 25.96 7.14 -2.47
C GLY A 15 24.54 7.54 -2.79
N CYS A 16 24.19 7.56 -4.08
CA CYS A 16 22.79 7.49 -4.49
C CYS A 16 22.27 6.16 -3.97
N SER A 17 21.60 6.16 -2.82
CA SER A 17 20.61 5.13 -2.52
C SER A 17 19.58 5.21 -3.64
N GLN A 18 19.69 4.31 -4.62
CA GLN A 18 18.69 4.14 -5.66
C GLN A 18 17.40 3.74 -4.93
N SER A 19 16.46 4.67 -4.81
CA SER A 19 15.09 4.32 -4.44
C SER A 19 14.63 3.22 -5.39
N PRO A 20 14.12 2.08 -4.89
CA PRO A 20 13.65 1.00 -5.77
C PRO A 20 12.63 1.58 -6.74
N THR A 21 12.96 1.55 -8.03
CA THR A 21 12.07 2.02 -9.08
C THR A 21 11.01 0.94 -9.27
N PHE A 22 9.92 1.01 -8.52
CA PHE A 22 8.83 0.06 -8.62
C PHE A 22 8.13 0.23 -9.98
N THR A 23 8.14 -0.81 -10.80
CA THR A 23 7.48 -0.84 -12.11
C THR A 23 5.97 -1.04 -11.95
N LYS A 24 5.16 -0.50 -12.88
CA LYS A 24 3.68 -0.59 -12.86
C LYS A 24 3.09 -2.00 -12.90
N ASP A 25 3.92 -3.01 -13.15
CA ASP A 25 3.50 -4.42 -13.26
C ASP A 25 3.41 -5.14 -11.90
N LYS A 26 3.60 -4.43 -10.79
CA LYS A 26 3.49 -5.01 -9.44
C LYS A 26 2.03 -5.11 -8.99
N MET A 27 1.76 -6.13 -8.18
CA MET A 27 0.48 -6.36 -7.51
C MET A 27 0.65 -6.24 -6.00
N LEU A 28 -0.44 -6.08 -5.24
CA LEU A 28 -0.37 -6.04 -3.77
C LEU A 28 0.30 -7.30 -3.18
N THR A 29 0.13 -8.44 -3.83
CA THR A 29 0.74 -9.72 -3.43
C THR A 29 2.26 -9.76 -3.54
N ASP A 30 2.86 -8.85 -4.32
CA ASP A 30 4.32 -8.72 -4.36
C ASP A 30 4.88 -8.07 -3.08
N PHE A 31 4.03 -7.39 -2.31
CA PHE A 31 4.41 -6.68 -1.08
C PHE A 31 3.89 -7.36 0.19
N LEU A 32 2.72 -8.01 0.12
CA LEU A 32 2.08 -8.65 1.27
C LEU A 32 1.64 -10.08 0.95
N ALA A 33 1.83 -10.97 1.92
CA ALA A 33 1.28 -12.33 1.88
C ALA A 33 -0.24 -12.31 2.14
N VAL A 34 -1.04 -11.88 1.15
CA VAL A 34 -2.51 -11.74 1.25
C VAL A 34 -3.19 -13.04 1.73
N ASP A 35 -2.68 -14.20 1.35
CA ASP A 35 -3.21 -15.49 1.81
C ASP A 35 -3.05 -15.73 3.31
N ALA A 36 -2.06 -15.10 3.92
CA ALA A 36 -1.77 -15.17 5.35
C ALA A 36 -2.58 -14.16 6.18
N ILE A 37 -3.57 -13.46 5.60
CA ILE A 37 -4.47 -12.60 6.38
C ILE A 37 -5.33 -13.49 7.31
N GLU A 38 -5.13 -13.28 8.61
CA GLU A 38 -5.79 -14.04 9.67
C GLU A 38 -7.20 -13.53 9.96
N LYS A 39 -7.35 -12.20 9.95
CA LYS A 39 -8.59 -11.48 10.22
C LYS A 39 -8.57 -10.12 9.53
N ALA A 40 -9.75 -9.59 9.23
CA ALA A 40 -9.92 -8.27 8.67
C ALA A 40 -11.19 -7.60 9.22
N GLU A 41 -11.09 -6.32 9.50
CA GLU A 41 -12.18 -5.43 9.85
C GLU A 41 -12.38 -4.43 8.70
N ILE A 42 -13.63 -4.22 8.30
CA ILE A 42 -13.99 -3.22 7.31
C ILE A 42 -14.57 -2.01 8.01
N HIS A 43 -14.19 -0.82 7.53
CA HIS A 43 -14.85 0.44 7.83
C HIS A 43 -15.47 0.99 6.54
N ASN A 44 -16.80 1.04 6.48
CA ASN A 44 -17.54 1.48 5.29
C ASN A 44 -18.80 2.27 5.69
N ASN A 45 -19.70 2.50 4.73
CA ASN A 45 -20.95 3.24 4.95
C ASN A 45 -21.92 2.54 5.93
N TYR A 46 -21.75 1.25 6.17
CA TYR A 46 -22.55 0.45 7.10
C TYR A 46 -21.91 0.36 8.51
N GLY A 47 -20.79 1.05 8.72
CA GLY A 47 -20.06 1.11 9.99
C GLY A 47 -18.78 0.29 9.98
N THR A 48 -18.39 -0.19 11.15
CA THR A 48 -17.16 -0.96 11.37
C THR A 48 -17.49 -2.36 11.89
N PHE A 49 -16.99 -3.40 11.24
CA PHE A 49 -17.24 -4.79 11.66
C PHE A 49 -16.16 -5.76 11.17
N LEU A 50 -15.96 -6.84 11.94
CA LEU A 50 -15.08 -7.94 11.60
C LEU A 50 -15.71 -8.82 10.51
N LEU A 51 -14.92 -9.20 9.51
CA LEU A 51 -15.38 -10.09 8.45
C LEU A 51 -15.53 -11.53 8.94
N ASN A 52 -16.61 -12.19 8.50
CA ASN A 52 -16.73 -13.63 8.64
C ASN A 52 -15.79 -14.36 7.67
N LYS A 53 -15.68 -15.70 7.79
CA LYS A 53 -14.79 -16.51 6.94
C LYS A 53 -15.05 -16.31 5.44
N THR A 54 -16.30 -16.33 5.01
CA THR A 54 -16.67 -16.20 3.59
C THR A 54 -16.31 -14.81 3.04
N GLN A 55 -16.59 -13.76 3.81
CA GLN A 55 -16.25 -12.39 3.47
C GLN A 55 -14.74 -12.19 3.44
N LEU A 56 -14.00 -12.78 4.37
CA LEU A 56 -12.54 -12.72 4.40
C LEU A 56 -11.92 -13.34 3.14
N GLU A 57 -12.42 -14.49 2.68
CA GLU A 57 -11.92 -15.13 1.46
C GLU A 57 -12.26 -14.32 0.19
N SER A 58 -13.46 -13.71 0.16
CA SER A 58 -13.83 -12.75 -0.89
C SER A 58 -12.88 -11.54 -0.91
N LEU A 59 -12.57 -11.01 0.27
CA LEU A 59 -11.62 -9.90 0.42
C LEU A 59 -10.24 -10.28 -0.08
N LYS A 60 -9.68 -11.42 0.34
CA LYS A 60 -8.37 -11.91 -0.14
C LYS A 60 -8.34 -12.00 -1.67
N THR A 61 -9.40 -12.52 -2.27
CA THR A 61 -9.53 -12.62 -3.73
C THR A 61 -9.52 -11.25 -4.41
N ALA A 62 -10.16 -10.25 -3.82
CA ALA A 62 -10.17 -8.89 -4.33
C ALA A 62 -8.78 -8.22 -4.17
N LEU A 63 -8.16 -8.34 -3.00
CA LEU A 63 -6.82 -7.80 -2.72
C LEU A 63 -5.76 -8.34 -3.68
N LYS A 64 -5.84 -9.63 -4.05
CA LYS A 64 -4.96 -10.26 -5.04
C LYS A 64 -5.05 -9.65 -6.44
N LYS A 65 -6.12 -8.92 -6.75
CA LYS A 65 -6.29 -8.28 -8.06
C LYS A 65 -5.76 -6.86 -8.09
N MET A 66 -5.33 -6.29 -6.97
CA MET A 66 -4.92 -4.89 -6.90
C MET A 66 -3.57 -4.67 -7.58
N SER A 67 -3.51 -3.67 -8.46
CA SER A 67 -2.33 -3.35 -9.27
C SER A 67 -1.68 -2.07 -8.77
N TYR A 68 -0.36 -2.06 -8.63
CA TYR A 68 0.41 -0.94 -8.09
C TYR A 68 0.45 0.26 -9.05
N GLU A 69 0.35 1.47 -8.50
CA GLU A 69 0.29 2.74 -9.23
C GLU A 69 1.27 3.78 -8.61
N PRO A 70 2.55 3.78 -8.99
CA PRO A 70 3.62 4.55 -8.33
C PRO A 70 3.50 6.08 -8.42
N ASP A 71 2.73 6.60 -9.38
CA ASP A 71 2.76 8.02 -9.75
C ASP A 71 1.45 8.77 -9.43
N GLN A 72 0.59 8.19 -8.57
CA GLN A 72 -0.73 8.74 -8.30
C GLN A 72 -0.73 9.61 -7.04
N ALA A 73 -0.95 10.91 -7.23
CA ALA A 73 -1.29 11.82 -6.15
C ALA A 73 -2.74 11.59 -5.75
N ILE A 74 -2.97 11.31 -4.46
CA ILE A 74 -4.26 10.84 -3.98
C ILE A 74 -4.66 11.55 -2.68
N LYS A 75 -5.97 11.59 -2.44
CA LYS A 75 -6.55 12.09 -1.19
C LYS A 75 -7.21 10.93 -0.47
N ALA A 76 -6.79 10.69 0.77
CA ALA A 76 -7.35 9.67 1.65
C ALA A 76 -8.89 9.74 1.68
N GLY A 77 -9.53 8.59 1.51
CA GLY A 77 -10.98 8.44 1.56
C GLY A 77 -11.41 7.94 2.93
N SER A 78 -12.73 7.86 3.12
CA SER A 78 -13.33 7.57 4.42
C SER A 78 -13.57 6.09 4.68
N LYS A 79 -13.29 5.19 3.73
CA LYS A 79 -13.54 3.75 3.88
C LYS A 79 -12.24 2.99 3.80
N GLY A 80 -12.11 1.93 4.58
CA GLY A 80 -10.88 1.18 4.65
C GLY A 80 -11.03 -0.21 5.23
N ILE A 81 -9.89 -0.87 5.35
CA ILE A 81 -9.73 -2.23 5.84
C ILE A 81 -8.57 -2.22 6.81
N THR A 82 -8.79 -2.78 7.99
CA THR A 82 -7.71 -3.12 8.92
C THR A 82 -7.55 -4.63 8.90
N PHE A 83 -6.35 -5.14 8.59
CA PHE A 83 -6.12 -6.59 8.56
C PHE A 83 -4.78 -6.97 9.17
N THR A 84 -4.70 -8.21 9.65
CA THR A 84 -3.51 -8.73 10.34
C THR A 84 -2.84 -9.84 9.53
N ILE A 85 -1.53 -9.73 9.31
CA ILE A 85 -0.67 -10.77 8.76
C ILE A 85 0.48 -10.99 9.75
N LEU A 86 0.65 -12.20 10.27
CA LEU A 86 1.74 -12.56 11.19
C LEU A 86 1.87 -11.59 12.38
N LYS A 87 0.74 -11.23 13.00
CA LYS A 87 0.63 -10.25 14.11
C LYS A 87 0.99 -8.79 13.76
N LYS A 88 1.29 -8.47 12.50
CA LYS A 88 1.44 -7.08 12.03
C LYS A 88 0.10 -6.61 11.45
N GLU A 89 -0.35 -5.44 11.91
CA GLU A 89 -1.56 -4.80 11.43
C GLU A 89 -1.25 -3.88 10.25
N TYR A 90 -2.16 -3.87 9.29
CA TYR A 90 -2.09 -3.05 8.09
C TYR A 90 -3.42 -2.33 7.90
N HIS A 91 -3.34 -1.07 7.49
CA HIS A 91 -4.50 -0.25 7.17
C HIS A 91 -4.47 0.10 5.69
N LEU A 92 -5.52 -0.33 4.99
CA LEU A 92 -5.75 -0.05 3.58
C LEU A 92 -6.94 0.89 3.47
N SER A 93 -6.71 2.09 2.94
CA SER A 93 -7.76 3.11 2.77
C SER A 93 -8.13 3.21 1.31
N THR A 94 -9.42 3.10 0.99
CA THR A 94 -9.90 3.37 -0.37
C THR A 94 -10.05 4.87 -0.59
N ILE A 95 -9.81 5.29 -1.82
CA ILE A 95 -9.69 6.69 -2.25
C ILE A 95 -10.32 6.85 -3.64
N THR A 96 -10.54 8.08 -4.10
CA THR A 96 -11.11 8.38 -5.43
C THR A 96 -12.39 7.58 -5.68
N ASN A 97 -13.34 7.64 -4.75
CA ASN A 97 -14.60 6.88 -4.78
C ASN A 97 -14.42 5.35 -4.89
N GLY A 98 -13.34 4.80 -4.34
CA GLY A 98 -13.08 3.35 -4.34
C GLY A 98 -12.33 2.83 -5.56
N VAL A 99 -11.90 3.71 -6.48
CA VAL A 99 -11.12 3.31 -7.68
C VAL A 99 -9.68 2.96 -7.33
N MET A 100 -9.14 3.63 -6.30
CA MET A 100 -7.78 3.43 -5.83
C MET A 100 -7.78 3.10 -4.33
N ALA A 101 -6.68 2.60 -3.83
CA ALA A 101 -6.44 2.40 -2.42
C ALA A 101 -4.98 2.67 -2.06
N GLU A 102 -4.74 3.12 -0.84
CA GLU A 102 -3.41 3.33 -0.27
C GLU A 102 -3.19 2.42 0.93
N ILE A 103 -1.95 2.03 1.14
CA ILE A 103 -1.51 1.25 2.29
C ILE A 103 -0.05 1.62 2.60
N THR A 104 0.27 1.76 3.88
CA THR A 104 1.65 1.98 4.31
C THR A 104 2.32 0.65 4.64
N ILE A 105 3.40 0.35 3.93
CA ILE A 105 4.21 -0.87 4.10
C ILE A 105 5.65 -0.39 4.30
N ASP A 106 6.26 -0.79 5.41
CA ASP A 106 7.66 -0.49 5.74
C ASP A 106 8.00 1.01 5.63
N ASN A 107 7.09 1.84 6.14
CA ASN A 107 7.14 3.32 6.15
C ASN A 107 7.00 3.98 4.76
N GLU A 108 6.67 3.22 3.72
CA GLU A 108 6.34 3.72 2.39
C GLU A 108 4.84 3.63 2.15
N THR A 109 4.22 4.74 1.75
CA THR A 109 2.82 4.74 1.30
C THR A 109 2.77 4.31 -0.15
N LEU A 110 2.14 3.17 -0.40
CA LEU A 110 1.98 2.58 -1.72
C LEU A 110 0.52 2.71 -2.17
N VAL A 111 0.34 3.02 -3.45
CA VAL A 111 -0.98 3.23 -4.07
C VAL A 111 -1.27 2.12 -5.05
N PHE A 112 -2.53 1.68 -5.09
CA PHE A 112 -2.99 0.59 -5.94
C PHE A 112 -4.34 0.92 -6.58
N LYS A 113 -4.54 0.49 -7.83
CA LYS A 113 -5.88 0.31 -8.41
C LYS A 113 -6.61 -0.80 -7.67
N THR A 114 -7.83 -0.53 -7.25
CA THR A 114 -8.67 -1.51 -6.54
C THR A 114 -9.17 -2.63 -7.44
N ASN A 115 -9.23 -2.40 -8.75
CA ASN A 115 -9.71 -3.33 -9.77
C ASN A 115 -11.06 -3.97 -9.40
N GLY A 116 -11.97 -3.16 -8.84
CA GLY A 116 -13.34 -3.55 -8.52
C GLY A 116 -13.60 -3.94 -7.07
N LEU A 117 -12.63 -3.77 -6.16
CA LEU A 117 -12.91 -3.86 -4.72
C LEU A 117 -13.87 -2.72 -4.32
N ASN A 118 -15.09 -3.09 -3.93
CA ASN A 118 -16.08 -2.19 -3.34
C ASN A 118 -16.32 -2.58 -1.88
N LEU A 119 -15.95 -1.71 -0.95
CA LEU A 119 -16.10 -1.98 0.48
C LEU A 119 -17.56 -1.98 0.94
N ASP A 120 -18.49 -1.37 0.19
CA ASP A 120 -19.91 -1.43 0.51
C ASP A 120 -20.55 -2.79 0.17
N ASN A 121 -19.83 -3.69 -0.51
CA ASN A 121 -20.32 -5.06 -0.71
C ASN A 121 -20.18 -5.94 0.54
N TYR A 122 -19.64 -5.40 1.63
CA TYR A 122 -19.47 -6.08 2.91
C TYR A 122 -20.44 -5.48 3.91
N GLU A 123 -21.13 -6.34 4.64
CA GLU A 123 -22.09 -5.97 5.67
C GLU A 123 -21.88 -6.82 6.92
N LYS A 124 -22.29 -6.29 8.07
CA LYS A 124 -22.27 -7.04 9.33
C LYS A 124 -23.27 -8.18 9.24
N ASN A 125 -22.82 -9.42 9.49
CA ASN A 125 -23.70 -10.59 9.59
C ASN A 125 -24.31 -10.71 10.99
#